data_AF-E2A469-F1
#
_entry.id   AF-E2A469-F1
#
_cell.length_a   1.000
_cell.length_b   1.000
_cell.length_c   1.000
_cell.angle_alpha   90.00
_cell.angle_beta   90.00
_cell.angle_gamma   90.00
#
_symmetry.space_group_name_H-M   'P 1'
#
loop_
_entity.id
_entity.type
_entity.pdbx_description
1 polymer ?
#
loop_
_entity_poly.entity_id
_entity_poly.type
_entity_poly.pdbx_seq_one_letter_code
_entity_poly.pdbx_strand_id
1 'polypeptide(L)'
;REQKLINNDILLSAVYLDPRYKVLLSNTQLERAKIHLKHLWAKIISLNRNDNSINESNKNFNRSSSNSCETASTHDEFENLLKLKERQQNLTKTYSSRESDLYRIETELERYNIEQKRFNRKINVLQFWNEKKQNQSELYKLATTVLAVSATQVSVERLFSGLKFILS
;
A
#
# COMPACT_ATOMS: atom_id res chain seq x y z
N ARG A 1 17.73 17.00 10.49
CA ARG A 1 16.35 16.79 9.97
C ARG A 1 16.36 15.85 8.77
N GLU A 2 17.22 16.06 7.78
CA GLU A 2 17.37 15.21 6.58
C GLU A 2 17.70 13.74 6.91
N GLN A 3 18.65 13.48 7.81
CA GLN A 3 19.01 12.11 8.23
C GLN A 3 17.86 11.33 8.90
N LYS A 4 16.90 12.01 9.56
CA LYS A 4 15.73 11.35 10.17
C LYS A 4 14.63 11.06 9.14
N LEU A 5 14.53 11.86 8.08
CA LEU A 5 13.60 11.63 6.96
C LEU A 5 14.04 10.46 6.08
N ILE A 6 15.36 10.29 5.91
CA ILE A 6 15.97 9.20 5.14
C ILE A 6 15.80 7.84 5.84
N ASN A 7 15.49 7.80 7.14
CA ASN A 7 15.22 6.55 7.87
C ASN A 7 13.77 6.04 7.71
N ASN A 8 12.90 6.77 7.02
CA ASN A 8 11.53 6.34 6.78
C ASN A 8 11.44 5.53 5.48
N ASP A 9 11.09 4.25 5.59
CA ASP A 9 10.98 3.34 4.45
C ASP A 9 9.93 3.81 3.42
N ILE A 10 8.87 4.50 3.86
CA ILE A 10 7.86 5.08 2.96
C ILE A 10 8.48 6.18 2.08
N LEU A 11 9.33 7.02 2.67
CA LEU A 11 9.99 8.11 1.95
C LEU A 11 11.07 7.56 1.02
N LEU A 12 11.82 6.54 1.44
CA LEU A 12 12.78 5.83 0.57
C LEU A 12 12.09 5.19 -0.63
N SER A 13 10.95 4.52 -0.40
CA SER A 13 10.10 3.97 -1.46
C SER A 13 9.58 5.07 -2.40
N ALA A 14 9.16 6.22 -1.89
CA ALA A 14 8.70 7.35 -2.71
C ALA A 14 9.81 7.91 -3.60
N VAL A 15 11.02 8.09 -3.03
CA VAL A 15 12.19 8.57 -3.76
C VAL A 15 12.63 7.56 -4.82
N TYR A 16 12.52 6.26 -4.54
CA TYR A 16 12.84 5.20 -5.50
C TYR A 16 11.92 5.26 -6.74
N LEU A 17 10.62 5.48 -6.52
CA LEU A 17 9.61 5.60 -7.57
C LEU A 17 9.60 6.99 -8.25
N ASP A 18 10.40 7.95 -7.77
CA ASP A 18 10.60 9.21 -8.47
C ASP A 18 11.84 9.11 -9.38
N PRO A 19 11.65 9.06 -10.71
CA PRO A 19 12.77 8.89 -11.63
C PRO A 19 13.71 10.09 -11.71
N ARG A 20 13.37 11.23 -11.08
CA ARG A 20 14.23 12.41 -10.97
C ARG A 20 15.18 12.30 -9.79
N TYR A 21 14.74 11.67 -8.71
CA TYR A 21 15.41 11.65 -7.41
C TYR A 21 15.95 10.28 -7.00
N LYS A 22 15.63 9.20 -7.73
CA LYS A 22 16.17 7.85 -7.52
C LYS A 22 17.70 7.80 -7.33
N VAL A 23 18.45 8.66 -8.03
CA VAL A 23 19.91 8.77 -7.94
C VAL A 23 20.44 9.19 -6.55
N LEU A 24 19.58 9.74 -5.69
CA LEU A 24 19.96 10.15 -4.33
C LEU A 24 20.09 8.96 -3.37
N LEU A 25 19.56 7.79 -3.74
CA LEU A 25 19.56 6.61 -2.89
C LEU A 25 20.90 5.86 -3.00
N SER A 26 21.45 5.45 -1.85
CA SER A 26 22.53 4.47 -1.82
C SER A 26 22.01 3.08 -2.20
N ASN A 27 22.90 2.15 -2.60
CA ASN A 27 22.51 0.76 -2.87
C ASN A 27 21.79 0.10 -1.69
N THR A 28 22.23 0.38 -0.45
CA THR A 28 21.59 -0.14 0.76
C THR A 28 20.17 0.42 0.96
N GLN A 29 19.95 1.70 0.68
CA GLN A 29 18.64 2.33 0.76
C GLN A 29 17.70 1.87 -0.36
N LEU A 30 18.27 1.61 -1.54
CA LEU A 30 17.55 1.12 -2.70
C LEU A 30 16.98 -0.29 -2.44
N GLU A 31 17.78 -1.18 -1.85
CA GLU A 31 17.31 -2.51 -1.45
C GLU A 31 16.25 -2.45 -0.35
N ARG A 32 16.43 -1.58 0.66
CA ARG A 32 15.37 -1.33 1.67
C ARG A 32 14.08 -0.85 1.04
N ALA A 33 14.16 0.09 0.09
CA ALA A 33 13.00 0.60 -0.63
C ALA A 33 12.28 -0.52 -1.41
N LYS A 34 13.02 -1.40 -2.11
CA LYS A 34 12.47 -2.55 -2.83
C LYS A 34 11.76 -3.53 -1.88
N ILE A 35 12.40 -3.88 -0.76
CA ILE A 35 11.80 -4.78 0.26
C ILE A 35 10.49 -4.20 0.78
N HIS A 36 10.49 -2.91 1.14
CA HIS A 36 9.29 -2.24 1.63
C HIS A 36 8.19 -2.20 0.56
N LEU A 37 8.53 -1.96 -0.70
CA LEU A 37 7.59 -1.98 -1.83
C LEU A 37 6.98 -3.38 -2.06
N LYS A 38 7.77 -4.46 -1.92
CA LYS A 38 7.27 -5.84 -1.98
C LYS A 38 6.25 -6.11 -0.87
N HIS A 39 6.56 -5.71 0.37
CA HIS A 39 5.62 -5.85 1.50
C HIS A 39 4.34 -5.03 1.30
N LEU A 40 4.46 -3.80 0.79
CA LEU A 40 3.32 -2.95 0.50
C LEU A 40 2.40 -3.58 -0.56
N TRP A 41 2.99 -4.13 -1.62
CA TRP A 41 2.25 -4.84 -2.66
C TRP A 41 1.53 -6.08 -2.12
N ALA A 42 2.22 -6.89 -1.31
CA ALA A 42 1.62 -8.04 -0.64
C ALA A 42 0.37 -7.65 0.17
N LYS A 43 0.44 -6.50 0.85
CA LYS A 43 -0.67 -5.95 1.63
C LYS A 43 -1.82 -5.48 0.74
N ILE A 44 -1.54 -4.78 -0.36
CA ILE A 44 -2.55 -4.34 -1.34
C ILE A 44 -3.30 -5.55 -1.91
N ILE A 45 -2.60 -6.64 -2.27
CA ILE A 45 -3.24 -7.86 -2.78
C ILE A 45 -4.13 -8.49 -1.70
N SER A 46 -3.66 -8.56 -0.45
CA SER A 46 -4.44 -9.15 0.64
C SER A 46 -5.74 -8.40 0.93
N LEU A 47 -5.71 -7.07 0.87
CA LEU A 47 -6.90 -6.23 1.07
C LEU A 47 -7.90 -6.41 -0.07
N ASN A 48 -7.43 -6.38 -1.32
CA ASN A 48 -8.28 -6.59 -2.49
C ASN A 48 -8.97 -7.96 -2.50
N ARG A 49 -8.35 -9.02 -1.96
CA ARG A 49 -8.98 -10.35 -1.85
C ARG A 49 -10.05 -10.42 -0.75
N ASN A 50 -9.86 -9.70 0.35
CA ASN A 50 -10.83 -9.65 1.44
C ASN A 50 -12.11 -8.90 1.05
N ASP A 51 -12.00 -7.82 0.26
CA ASP A 51 -13.18 -7.10 -0.26
C ASP A 51 -14.06 -7.99 -1.16
N ASN A 52 -13.44 -8.89 -1.93
CA ASN A 52 -14.19 -9.85 -2.76
C ASN A 52 -14.91 -10.92 -1.93
N SER A 53 -14.35 -11.37 -0.80
CA SER A 53 -15.02 -12.38 0.04
C SER A 53 -16.19 -11.82 0.86
N ILE A 54 -16.12 -10.53 1.23
CA ILE A 54 -17.21 -9.84 1.95
C ILE A 54 -18.43 -9.66 1.02
N ASN A 55 -18.20 -9.36 -0.25
CA ASN A 55 -19.27 -9.19 -1.23
C ASN A 55 -19.98 -10.50 -1.62
N GLU A 56 -19.29 -11.65 -1.61
CA GLU A 56 -19.97 -12.95 -1.82
C GLU A 56 -20.79 -13.41 -0.61
N SER A 57 -20.35 -13.08 0.60
CA SER A 57 -21.06 -13.45 1.83
C SER A 57 -22.43 -12.74 1.95
N ASN A 58 -22.58 -11.57 1.34
CA ASN A 58 -23.83 -10.80 1.34
C ASN A 58 -24.86 -11.27 0.31
N LYS A 59 -24.51 -12.15 -0.63
CA LYS A 59 -25.47 -12.67 -1.63
C LYS A 59 -26.24 -13.91 -1.19
N ASN A 60 -25.86 -14.54 -0.08
CA ASN A 60 -26.46 -15.81 0.38
C ASN A 60 -27.39 -15.69 1.60
N PHE A 61 -27.72 -14.48 2.07
CA PHE A 61 -28.56 -14.30 3.26
C PHE A 61 -30.08 -14.30 3.02
N ASN A 62 -30.55 -14.51 1.78
CA ASN A 62 -31.98 -14.65 1.47
C ASN A 62 -32.33 -16.07 1.00
N ARG A 63 -32.17 -17.06 1.90
CA ARG A 63 -32.92 -18.32 1.78
C ARG A 63 -33.17 -18.93 3.17
N SER A 64 -34.38 -18.65 3.65
CA SER A 64 -35.17 -19.27 4.72
C SER A 64 -34.51 -20.33 5.63
N SER A 65 -34.59 -20.12 6.94
CA SER A 65 -35.17 -21.14 7.83
C SER A 65 -35.61 -20.54 9.17
N SER A 66 -36.85 -20.84 9.56
CA SER A 66 -37.46 -20.51 10.84
C SER A 66 -36.84 -21.33 12.00
N ASN A 67 -37.03 -20.77 13.21
CA ASN A 67 -36.89 -21.36 14.55
C ASN A 67 -35.47 -21.42 15.17
N SER A 68 -35.15 -20.48 16.06
CA SER A 68 -35.37 -20.66 17.53
C SER A 68 -34.63 -19.61 18.38
N CYS A 69 -35.37 -19.14 19.38
CA CYS A 69 -34.97 -18.69 20.73
C CYS A 69 -33.87 -17.63 20.93
N GLU A 70 -34.28 -16.56 21.62
CA GLU A 70 -33.51 -15.46 22.20
C GLU A 70 -32.35 -15.94 23.08
N THR A 71 -31.15 -15.40 22.87
CA THR A 71 -30.24 -15.04 23.98
C THR A 71 -29.46 -13.78 23.64
N ALA A 72 -29.73 -12.75 24.43
CA ALA A 72 -28.87 -11.63 24.82
C ALA A 72 -27.92 -11.02 23.77
N SER A 73 -28.39 -9.89 23.24
CA SER A 73 -27.59 -8.82 22.66
C SER A 73 -26.44 -8.38 23.58
N THR A 74 -25.22 -8.80 23.24
CA THR A 74 -24.08 -7.89 23.13
C THR A 74 -23.39 -8.24 21.82
N HIS A 75 -23.82 -7.59 20.75
CA HIS A 75 -23.13 -7.61 19.46
C HIS A 75 -21.81 -6.85 19.63
N ASP A 76 -20.82 -7.50 20.26
CA ASP A 76 -19.47 -6.97 20.38
C ASP A 76 -18.82 -7.01 19.00
N GLU A 77 -19.11 -5.96 18.24
CA GLU A 77 -18.63 -5.73 16.88
C GLU A 77 -17.10 -5.73 16.84
N PHE A 78 -16.45 -5.31 17.93
CA PHE A 78 -15.01 -5.35 18.08
C PHE A 78 -14.49 -6.78 18.26
N GLU A 79 -15.15 -7.60 19.06
CA GLU A 79 -14.78 -9.01 19.23
C GLU A 79 -15.02 -9.82 17.95
N ASN A 80 -16.05 -9.50 17.18
CA ASN A 80 -16.27 -10.06 15.86
C ASN A 80 -15.18 -9.64 14.86
N LEU A 81 -14.69 -8.39 14.93
CA LEU A 81 -13.56 -7.91 14.14
C LEU A 81 -12.25 -8.62 14.50
N LEU A 82 -12.00 -8.86 15.80
CA LEU A 82 -10.83 -9.60 16.27
C LEU A 82 -10.85 -11.05 15.78
N LYS A 83 -11.99 -11.74 15.89
CA LYS A 83 -12.18 -13.11 15.37
C LYS A 83 -12.05 -13.20 13.86
N LEU A 84 -12.52 -12.19 13.11
CA LEU A 84 -12.33 -12.11 11.65
C LEU A 84 -10.84 -12.01 11.31
N LYS A 85 -10.10 -11.16 12.03
CA LYS A 85 -8.67 -10.93 11.82
C LYS A 85 -7.83 -12.16 12.19
N GLU A 86 -8.18 -12.87 13.26
CA GLU A 86 -7.56 -14.13 13.66
C GLU A 86 -7.77 -15.22 12.59
N ARG A 87 -8.98 -15.34 12.04
CA ARG A 87 -9.29 -16.29 10.97
C ARG A 87 -8.50 -15.97 9.69
N GLN A 88 -8.36 -14.69 9.34
CA GLN A 88 -7.54 -14.26 8.19
C GLN A 88 -6.05 -14.54 8.38
N GLN A 89 -5.51 -14.39 9.59
CA GLN A 89 -4.12 -14.78 9.88
C GLN A 89 -3.91 -16.28 9.68
N ASN A 90 -4.87 -17.12 10.07
CA ASN A 90 -4.79 -18.57 9.86
C ASN A 90 -4.92 -18.98 8.37
N LEU A 91 -5.61 -18.21 7.53
CA LEU A 91 -5.72 -18.44 6.08
C LEU A 91 -4.48 -17.97 5.27
N THR A 92 -3.55 -17.22 5.86
CA THR A 92 -2.33 -16.78 5.14
C THR A 92 -1.38 -17.91 4.73
N LYS A 93 -1.72 -19.16 5.08
CA LYS A 93 -1.02 -20.40 4.75
C LYS A 93 -1.34 -20.98 3.35
N THR A 94 -2.04 -20.23 2.48
CA THR A 94 -2.18 -20.58 1.05
C THR A 94 -1.02 -19.97 0.25
N TYR A 95 0.09 -20.71 0.18
CA TYR A 95 1.38 -20.21 -0.32
C TYR A 95 1.50 -20.13 -1.86
N SER A 96 0.71 -20.88 -2.63
CA SER A 96 0.98 -21.07 -4.07
C SER A 96 0.66 -19.85 -4.95
N SER A 97 -0.46 -19.15 -4.74
CA SER A 97 -0.83 -18.00 -5.59
C SER A 97 -0.13 -16.69 -5.19
N ARG A 98 0.34 -16.59 -3.94
CA ARG A 98 1.01 -15.39 -3.41
C ARG A 98 2.42 -15.23 -3.97
N GLU A 99 3.10 -16.33 -4.23
CA GLU A 99 4.50 -16.33 -4.68
C GLU A 99 4.63 -15.81 -6.11
N SER A 100 3.70 -16.17 -6.99
CA SER A 100 3.68 -15.69 -8.39
C SER A 100 3.45 -14.18 -8.50
N ASP A 101 2.55 -13.61 -7.69
CA ASP A 101 2.28 -12.17 -7.68
C ASP A 101 3.46 -11.37 -7.09
N LEU A 102 4.18 -11.94 -6.12
CA LEU A 102 5.38 -11.34 -5.53
C LEU A 102 6.59 -11.41 -6.46
N TYR A 103 6.74 -12.51 -7.20
CA TYR A 103 7.79 -12.66 -8.21
C TYR A 103 7.59 -11.70 -9.39
N ARG A 104 6.34 -11.48 -9.81
CA ARG A 104 6.00 -10.51 -10.86
C ARG A 104 6.39 -9.10 -10.46
N ILE A 105 6.02 -8.62 -9.27
CA ILE A 105 6.39 -7.26 -8.83
C ILE A 105 7.90 -7.10 -8.65
N GLU A 106 8.61 -8.14 -8.22
CA GLU A 106 10.07 -8.12 -8.09
C GLU A 106 10.75 -7.94 -9.45
N THR A 107 10.29 -8.69 -10.45
CA THR A 107 10.78 -8.57 -11.83
C THR A 107 10.49 -7.17 -12.41
N GLU A 108 9.30 -6.63 -12.14
CA GLU A 108 8.90 -5.27 -12.53
C GLU A 108 9.77 -4.19 -11.89
N LEU A 109 10.07 -4.34 -10.59
CA LEU A 109 10.93 -3.41 -9.85
C LEU A 109 12.37 -3.44 -10.36
N GLU A 110 12.90 -4.63 -10.70
CA GLU A 110 14.25 -4.75 -11.24
C GLU A 110 14.33 -4.24 -12.68
N ARG A 111 13.30 -4.49 -13.50
CA ARG A 111 13.21 -3.92 -14.84
C ARG A 111 13.17 -2.40 -14.79
N TYR A 112 12.34 -1.83 -13.91
CA TYR A 112 12.35 -0.38 -13.65
C TYR A 112 13.72 0.09 -13.14
N ASN A 113 14.43 -0.73 -12.37
CA ASN A 113 15.75 -0.37 -11.87
C ASN A 113 16.76 -0.16 -13.02
N ILE A 114 16.73 -1.04 -14.02
CA ILE A 114 17.65 -1.11 -15.15
C ILE A 114 17.26 -0.13 -16.27
N GLU A 115 15.98 -0.12 -16.66
CA GLU A 115 15.52 0.62 -17.84
C GLU A 115 15.32 2.11 -17.58
N GLN A 116 15.01 2.49 -16.34
CA GLN A 116 14.60 3.85 -16.04
C GLN A 116 15.80 4.79 -15.93
N LYS A 117 16.00 5.60 -16.97
CA LYS A 117 16.97 6.70 -16.98
C LYS A 117 16.50 7.88 -16.13
N ARG A 118 17.47 8.64 -15.62
CA ARG A 118 17.20 9.87 -14.86
C ARG A 118 16.51 10.91 -15.75
N PHE A 119 15.37 11.41 -15.26
CA PHE A 119 14.64 12.49 -15.90
C PHE A 119 15.02 13.87 -15.31
N ASN A 120 14.78 14.93 -16.08
CA ASN A 120 14.96 16.30 -15.62
C ASN A 120 13.98 16.60 -14.47
N ARG A 121 14.45 17.39 -13.48
CA ARG A 121 13.66 17.82 -12.32
C ARG A 121 12.30 18.46 -12.70
N LYS A 122 12.22 19.14 -13.84
CA LYS A 122 11.01 19.86 -14.28
C LYS A 122 9.85 18.96 -14.73
N ILE A 123 10.08 17.65 -14.86
CA ILE A 123 9.05 16.72 -15.33
C ILE A 123 8.00 16.46 -14.26
N ASN A 124 6.75 16.36 -14.70
CA ASN A 124 5.63 15.97 -13.85
C ASN A 124 5.63 14.44 -13.66
N VAL A 125 5.95 14.01 -12.44
CA VAL A 125 6.04 12.58 -12.08
C VAL A 125 4.67 11.90 -12.10
N LEU A 126 3.59 12.63 -11.79
CA LEU A 126 2.23 12.08 -11.87
C LEU A 126 1.83 11.82 -13.31
N GLN A 127 2.18 12.72 -14.23
CA GLN A 127 1.94 12.52 -15.66
C GLN A 127 2.76 11.33 -16.20
N PHE A 128 4.04 11.23 -15.82
CA PHE A 128 4.88 10.08 -16.16
C PHE A 128 4.26 8.75 -15.74
N TRP A 129 3.78 8.66 -14.49
CA TRP A 129 3.14 7.44 -14.00
C TRP A 129 1.80 7.19 -14.71
N ASN A 130 1.03 8.22 -15.01
CA ASN A 130 -0.25 8.08 -15.72
C ASN A 130 -0.06 7.53 -17.14
N GLU A 131 0.99 7.95 -17.86
CA GLU A 131 1.36 7.40 -19.17
C GLU A 131 1.79 5.92 -19.07
N LYS A 132 2.43 5.52 -17.95
CA LYS A 132 2.82 4.13 -17.69
C LYS A 132 1.71 3.23 -17.16
N LYS A 133 0.49 3.75 -16.95
CA LYS A 133 -0.65 3.01 -16.40
C LYS A 133 -1.01 1.76 -17.22
N GLN A 134 -0.93 1.82 -18.55
CA GLN A 134 -1.30 0.70 -19.42
C GLN A 134 -0.22 -0.40 -19.45
N ASN A 135 1.05 -0.02 -19.37
CA ASN A 135 2.18 -0.94 -19.51
C ASN A 135 2.64 -1.54 -18.17
N GLN A 136 2.45 -0.80 -17.06
CA GLN A 136 2.92 -1.19 -15.72
C GLN A 136 1.86 -0.85 -14.67
N SER A 137 0.70 -1.51 -14.76
CA SER A 137 -0.46 -1.23 -13.90
C SER A 137 -0.17 -1.42 -12.40
N GLU A 138 0.68 -2.40 -12.05
CA GLU A 138 1.06 -2.72 -10.67
C GLU A 138 1.96 -1.64 -10.08
N LEU A 139 3.00 -1.27 -10.82
CA LEU A 139 3.96 -0.25 -10.41
C LEU A 139 3.30 1.14 -10.35
N TYR A 140 2.38 1.43 -11.28
CA TYR A 140 1.55 2.63 -11.24
C TYR A 140 0.71 2.72 -9.95
N LYS A 141 0.04 1.62 -9.57
CA LYS A 141 -0.78 1.58 -8.35
C LYS A 141 0.08 1.78 -7.11
N LEU A 142 1.26 1.17 -7.09
CA LEU A 142 2.24 1.31 -6.02
C LEU A 142 2.77 2.75 -5.91
N ALA A 143 3.18 3.34 -7.04
CA ALA A 143 3.67 4.71 -7.12
C ALA A 143 2.61 5.72 -6.70
N THR A 144 1.38 5.58 -7.18
CA THR A 144 0.27 6.47 -6.79
C THR A 144 0.02 6.40 -5.28
N THR A 145 0.03 5.20 -4.70
CA THR A 145 -0.19 5.00 -3.26
C THR A 145 0.93 5.64 -2.44
N VAL A 146 2.19 5.36 -2.77
CA VAL A 146 3.34 5.84 -2.00
C VAL A 146 3.55 7.36 -2.16
N LEU A 147 3.36 7.89 -3.37
CA LEU A 147 3.48 9.33 -3.63
C LEU A 147 2.34 10.12 -2.97
N ALA A 148 1.13 9.55 -2.87
CA ALA A 148 0.03 10.18 -2.13
C ALA A 148 0.32 10.25 -0.62
N VAL A 149 0.87 9.19 -0.04
CA VAL A 149 1.20 9.13 1.41
C VAL A 149 2.30 10.13 1.78
N SER A 150 3.33 10.27 0.95
CA SER A 150 4.40 11.24 1.23
C SER A 150 3.92 12.70 1.15
N ALA A 151 2.96 12.99 0.27
CA ALA A 151 2.34 14.32 0.16
C ALA A 151 1.48 14.69 1.39
N THR A 152 0.76 13.73 1.98
CA THR A 152 -0.13 13.98 3.12
C THR A 152 0.65 14.16 4.42
N GLN A 153 1.70 13.37 4.68
CA GLN A 153 2.49 13.49 5.91
C GLN A 153 3.06 14.91 6.11
N VAL A 154 3.66 15.47 5.06
CA VAL A 154 4.32 16.80 5.14
C VAL A 154 3.30 17.94 5.17
N SER A 155 2.13 17.76 4.54
CA SER A 155 1.06 18.76 4.54
C SER A 155 0.41 18.90 5.93
N VAL A 156 0.23 17.79 6.64
CA VAL A 156 -0.38 17.80 7.98
C VAL A 156 0.55 18.49 8.98
N GLU A 157 1.86 18.18 8.96
CA GLU A 157 2.84 18.85 9.82
C GLU A 157 2.91 20.36 9.56
N ARG A 158 2.82 20.78 8.29
CA ARG A 158 2.83 22.20 7.91
C ARG A 158 1.53 22.90 8.33
N LEU A 159 0.39 22.24 8.20
CA LEU A 159 -0.90 22.77 8.66
C LEU A 159 -0.94 22.92 10.19
N PHE A 160 -0.49 21.91 10.93
CA PHE A 160 -0.41 21.98 12.40
C PHE A 160 0.61 23.04 12.88
N SER A 161 1.72 23.21 12.17
CA SER A 161 2.68 24.28 12.47
C SER A 161 2.09 25.67 12.19
N GLY A 162 1.32 25.82 11.11
CA GLY A 162 0.58 27.04 10.80
C GLY A 162 -0.50 27.33 11.83
N LEU A 163 -1.25 26.31 12.26
CA LEU A 163 -2.28 26.45 13.28
C LEU A 163 -1.69 26.83 14.65
N LYS A 164 -0.54 26.25 15.00
CA LYS A 164 0.22 26.63 16.20
C LYS A 164 0.62 28.10 16.19
N PHE A 165 0.91 28.67 15.02
CA PHE A 165 1.24 30.10 14.89
C PHE A 165 0.01 31.02 15.02
N ILE A 166 -1.19 30.53 14.68
CA ILE A 166 -2.44 31.30 14.82
C ILE A 166 -2.98 31.24 16.25
N LEU A 167 -2.77 30.11 16.95
CA LEU A 167 -3.28 29.86 18.30
C LEU A 167 -2.28 30.22 19.42
N SER A 168 -1.11 30.75 19.08
CA SER A 168 -0.05 31.15 20.04
C SER A 168 0.30 32.61 19.90
#